data_AF-A0A9W8LEU3-F1
#
_entry.id   AF-A0A9W8LEU3-F1
#
_cell.length_a   1.000
_cell.length_b   1.000
_cell.length_c   1.000
_cell.angle_alpha   90.00
_cell.angle_beta   90.00
_cell.angle_gamma   90.00
#
_symmetry.space_group_name_H-M   'P 1'
#
loop_
_entity.id
_entity.type
_entity.pdbx_description
1 polymer ?
#
loop_
_entity_poly.entity_id
_entity_poly.type
_entity_poly.pdbx_seq_one_letter_code
_entity_poly.pdbx_strand_id
1 'polypeptide(L)'
;QQQQQQQQVNTRDDPTLPGQTLTFVQKIKGFVSFYKSGLKELVSNLRAASGIQARMANGEAVTRAEYQIVHRSPSDKLRLVPFGFLVLVIPELIPLSIWLFPGMCPSTCRTFSQVVKMAKKQDEIRQKMHVLALERILSLDLSPQEFMHDTGIARLQQQQRSMDALSLEHTSEDNLQMLCAFMNVSAKRGARAEALRRHLEYLRQDDRLLVSEELVDRLGLAELHRACQERGIPSAGYSEGHLRIALHSWMRQSAGGKADVASLMPIIWSRLVLLQNSAKAYH
;
A
#
# COMPACT_ATOMS: atom_id res chain seq x y z
N GLN A 1 17.09 -12.03 -2.30
CA GLN A 1 16.34 -10.88 -1.73
C GLN A 1 16.47 -9.61 -2.58
N GLN A 2 17.67 -9.14 -2.95
CA GLN A 2 17.82 -7.98 -3.86
C GLN A 2 17.33 -8.26 -5.30
N GLN A 3 17.51 -9.48 -5.83
CA GLN A 3 17.03 -9.86 -7.17
C GLN A 3 15.50 -9.94 -7.30
N GLN A 4 14.76 -10.18 -6.22
CA GLN A 4 13.29 -10.18 -6.24
C GLN A 4 12.72 -8.76 -6.10
N GLN A 5 13.40 -7.88 -5.37
CA GLN A 5 13.10 -6.44 -5.39
C GLN A 5 13.44 -5.78 -6.74
N GLN A 6 14.41 -6.30 -7.50
CA GLN A 6 14.76 -5.81 -8.84
C GLN A 6 13.58 -5.89 -9.83
N GLN A 7 12.60 -6.79 -9.63
CA GLN A 7 11.40 -6.87 -10.47
C GLN A 7 10.31 -5.84 -10.10
N GLN A 8 10.44 -5.12 -8.98
CA GLN A 8 9.42 -4.17 -8.48
C GLN A 8 9.52 -2.76 -9.08
N VAL A 9 10.62 -2.44 -9.75
CA VAL A 9 10.84 -1.10 -10.31
C VAL A 9 10.60 -1.17 -11.79
N ASN A 10 9.71 -0.30 -12.26
CA ASN A 10 9.48 -0.04 -13.68
C ASN A 10 10.85 -0.02 -14.37
N THR A 11 11.15 -1.04 -15.17
CA THR A 11 12.46 -1.31 -15.79
C THR A 11 12.76 -0.31 -16.91
N ARG A 12 12.50 0.97 -16.62
CA ARG A 12 13.12 2.10 -17.30
C ARG A 12 14.59 2.12 -16.88
N ASP A 13 15.42 2.80 -17.65
CA ASP A 13 16.85 2.99 -17.39
C ASP A 13 17.09 3.78 -16.08
N ASP A 14 16.74 3.19 -14.94
CA ASP A 14 16.92 3.75 -13.61
C ASP A 14 18.41 3.62 -13.27
N PRO A 15 19.11 4.75 -13.08
CA PRO A 15 20.54 4.77 -12.79
C PRO A 15 20.87 4.30 -11.36
N THR A 16 19.87 3.97 -10.54
CA THR A 16 20.03 3.47 -9.16
C THR A 16 19.91 1.96 -9.03
N LEU A 17 19.75 1.24 -10.15
CA LEU A 17 19.70 -0.22 -10.14
C LEU A 17 21.05 -0.81 -9.67
N PRO A 18 21.00 -1.89 -8.86
CA PRO A 18 22.21 -2.56 -8.40
C PRO A 18 22.99 -3.17 -9.57
N GLY A 19 24.32 -3.08 -9.53
CA GLY A 19 25.21 -3.66 -10.54
C GLY A 19 25.61 -2.73 -11.70
N GLN A 20 25.15 -1.48 -11.71
CA GLN A 20 25.55 -0.51 -12.73
C GLN A 20 26.83 0.26 -12.35
N THR A 21 27.85 0.25 -13.21
CA THR A 21 29.06 1.08 -13.10
C THR A 21 28.99 2.28 -14.05
N LEU A 22 28.14 3.26 -13.74
CA LEU A 22 27.98 4.47 -14.54
C LEU A 22 28.94 5.58 -14.08
N THR A 23 29.54 6.30 -15.04
CA THR A 23 30.28 7.54 -14.74
C THR A 23 29.32 8.64 -14.27
N PHE A 24 29.84 9.70 -13.64
CA PHE A 24 29.01 10.79 -13.10
C PHE A 24 28.09 11.43 -14.18
N VAL A 25 28.65 11.68 -15.36
CA VAL A 25 27.91 12.24 -16.51
C VAL A 25 26.83 11.27 -17.01
N GLN A 26 27.14 9.97 -17.08
CA GLN A 26 26.17 8.95 -17.48
C GLN A 26 25.03 8.83 -16.46
N LYS A 27 25.32 8.94 -15.16
CA LYS A 27 24.30 8.95 -14.11
C LYS A 27 23.35 10.14 -14.27
N ILE A 28 23.89 11.35 -14.45
CA ILE A 28 23.05 12.55 -14.66
C ILE A 28 22.14 12.38 -15.87
N LYS A 29 22.70 11.95 -17.01
CA LYS A 29 21.92 11.71 -18.23
C LYS A 29 20.83 10.65 -18.02
N GLY A 30 21.15 9.57 -17.31
CA GLY A 30 20.20 8.52 -16.93
C GLY A 30 19.05 9.06 -16.07
N PHE A 31 19.35 9.84 -15.03
CA PHE A 31 18.33 10.45 -14.17
C PHE A 31 17.39 11.37 -14.96
N VAL A 32 17.95 12.24 -15.82
CA VAL A 32 17.13 13.15 -16.65
C VAL A 32 16.19 12.37 -17.57
N SER A 33 16.70 11.33 -18.25
CA SER A 33 15.88 10.45 -19.11
C SER A 33 14.77 9.73 -18.33
N PHE A 34 15.12 9.20 -17.15
CA PHE A 34 14.20 8.51 -16.26
C PHE A 34 13.05 9.43 -15.81
N TYR A 35 13.37 10.63 -15.30
CA TYR A 35 12.35 11.57 -14.83
C TYR A 35 11.48 12.11 -15.96
N LYS A 36 12.05 12.40 -17.13
CA LYS A 36 11.27 12.81 -18.31
C LYS A 36 10.26 11.73 -18.72
N SER A 37 10.69 10.48 -18.71
CA SER A 37 9.83 9.33 -19.05
C SER A 37 8.74 9.11 -17.99
N GLY A 38 9.08 9.17 -16.71
CA GLY A 38 8.14 9.06 -15.60
C GLY A 38 7.09 10.17 -15.56
N LEU A 39 7.48 11.40 -15.93
CA LEU A 39 6.58 12.55 -16.04
C LEU A 39 5.60 12.40 -17.21
N LYS A 40 6.07 11.90 -18.36
CA LYS A 40 5.22 11.63 -19.53
C LYS A 40 4.15 10.58 -19.22
N GLU A 41 4.53 9.48 -18.58
CA GLU A 41 3.58 8.44 -18.14
C GLU A 41 2.58 9.00 -17.13
N LEU A 42 3.05 9.79 -16.17
CA LEU A 42 2.17 10.41 -15.18
C LEU A 42 1.09 11.25 -15.86
N VAL A 43 1.47 12.15 -16.76
CA VAL A 43 0.50 12.98 -17.50
C VAL A 43 -0.50 12.11 -18.29
N SER A 44 -0.03 11.03 -18.90
CA SER A 44 -0.90 10.07 -19.59
C SER A 44 -1.92 9.44 -18.64
N ASN A 45 -1.46 8.96 -17.49
CA ASN A 45 -2.30 8.36 -16.46
C ASN A 45 -3.30 9.37 -15.86
N LEU A 46 -2.90 10.63 -15.70
CA LEU A 46 -3.79 11.69 -15.21
C LEU A 46 -4.93 11.98 -16.19
N ARG A 47 -4.63 12.02 -17.50
CA ARG A 47 -5.66 12.21 -18.53
C ARG A 47 -6.62 11.02 -18.59
N ALA A 48 -6.09 9.80 -18.57
CA ALA A 48 -6.88 8.57 -18.55
C ALA A 48 -7.78 8.51 -17.30
N ALA A 49 -7.23 8.83 -16.12
CA ALA A 49 -7.95 8.85 -14.86
C ALA A 49 -9.17 9.78 -14.89
N SER A 50 -9.06 10.97 -15.48
CA SER A 50 -10.19 11.90 -15.58
C SER A 50 -11.33 11.34 -16.44
N GLY A 51 -11.01 10.67 -17.56
CA GLY A 51 -12.02 10.01 -18.40
C GLY A 51 -12.70 8.84 -17.69
N ILE A 52 -11.92 8.00 -16.99
CA ILE A 52 -12.46 6.88 -16.21
C ILE A 52 -13.32 7.39 -15.05
N GLN A 53 -12.90 8.46 -14.36
CA GLN A 53 -13.69 9.07 -13.28
C GLN A 53 -15.06 9.54 -13.76
N ALA A 54 -15.15 10.13 -14.96
CA ALA A 54 -16.43 10.51 -15.55
C ALA A 54 -17.32 9.29 -15.83
N ARG A 55 -16.75 8.20 -16.38
CA ARG A 55 -17.46 6.94 -16.62
C ARG A 55 -17.97 6.29 -15.33
N MET A 56 -17.13 6.28 -14.28
CA MET A 56 -17.52 5.81 -12.94
C MET A 56 -18.69 6.62 -12.37
N ALA A 57 -18.67 7.95 -12.53
CA ALA A 57 -19.75 8.83 -12.09
C ALA A 57 -21.08 8.56 -12.84
N ASN A 58 -20.98 8.11 -14.09
CA ASN A 58 -22.13 7.69 -14.89
C ASN A 58 -22.63 6.26 -14.56
N GLY A 59 -21.96 5.55 -13.63
CA GLY A 59 -22.33 4.19 -13.23
C GLY A 59 -21.87 3.09 -14.19
N GLU A 60 -20.94 3.38 -15.10
CA GLU A 60 -20.37 2.38 -16.00
C GLU A 60 -19.50 1.36 -15.24
N ALA A 61 -19.47 0.13 -15.74
CA ALA A 61 -18.56 -0.89 -15.24
C ALA A 61 -17.11 -0.50 -15.54
N VAL A 62 -16.24 -0.67 -14.54
CA VAL A 62 -14.82 -0.31 -14.60
C VAL A 62 -13.98 -1.51 -14.22
N THR A 63 -12.93 -1.74 -14.99
CA THR A 63 -11.98 -2.83 -14.73
C THR A 63 -11.08 -2.51 -13.54
N ARG A 64 -10.47 -3.53 -12.92
CA ARG A 64 -9.50 -3.35 -11.84
C ARG A 64 -8.36 -2.44 -12.25
N ALA A 65 -7.83 -2.61 -13.46
CA ALA A 65 -6.73 -1.80 -13.96
C ALA A 65 -7.11 -0.30 -14.01
N GLU A 66 -8.29 0.01 -14.55
CA GLU A 66 -8.82 1.37 -14.60
C GLU A 66 -9.10 1.94 -13.19
N TYR A 67 -9.68 1.13 -12.30
CA TYR A 67 -9.93 1.50 -10.91
C TYR A 67 -8.64 1.89 -10.18
N GLN A 68 -7.57 1.13 -10.39
CA GLN A 68 -6.24 1.39 -9.82
C GLN A 68 -5.61 2.67 -10.37
N ILE A 69 -5.78 2.97 -11.67
CA ILE A 69 -5.33 4.23 -12.26
C ILE A 69 -5.99 5.42 -11.55
N VAL A 70 -7.31 5.36 -11.36
CA VAL A 70 -8.09 6.42 -10.70
C VAL A 70 -7.68 6.58 -9.24
N HIS A 71 -7.60 5.49 -8.48
CA HIS A 71 -7.28 5.53 -7.06
C HIS A 71 -5.88 6.13 -6.78
N ARG A 72 -4.90 5.83 -7.63
CA ARG A 72 -3.50 6.29 -7.48
C ARG A 72 -3.32 7.75 -7.95
N SER A 73 -4.13 8.20 -8.91
CA SER A 73 -4.07 9.53 -9.54
C SER A 73 -4.02 10.75 -8.59
N PRO A 74 -4.89 10.91 -7.56
CA PRO A 74 -4.98 12.16 -6.80
C PRO A 74 -3.72 12.50 -6.00
N SER A 75 -3.04 11.49 -5.44
CA SER A 75 -1.77 11.70 -4.72
C SER A 75 -0.64 12.16 -5.64
N ASP A 76 -0.67 11.73 -6.90
CA ASP A 76 0.35 12.08 -7.87
C ASP A 76 0.07 13.44 -8.54
N LYS A 77 -1.20 13.86 -8.69
CA LYS A 77 -1.57 15.22 -9.18
C LYS A 77 -1.00 16.34 -8.29
N LEU A 78 -1.12 16.20 -6.96
CA LEU A 78 -0.67 17.23 -6.02
C LEU A 78 0.86 17.35 -5.98
N ARG A 79 1.57 16.24 -6.18
CA ARG A 79 3.04 16.20 -6.18
C ARG A 79 3.65 16.59 -7.52
N LEU A 80 2.87 16.50 -8.60
CA LEU A 80 3.31 16.83 -9.95
C LEU A 80 3.75 18.30 -10.09
N VAL A 81 3.03 19.25 -9.49
CA VAL A 81 3.32 20.68 -9.64
C VAL A 81 4.70 21.06 -9.09
N PRO A 82 5.03 20.80 -7.81
CA PRO A 82 6.35 21.13 -7.28
C PRO A 82 7.47 20.31 -7.93
N PHE A 83 7.22 19.02 -8.25
CA PHE A 83 8.22 18.16 -8.87
C PHE A 83 8.50 18.54 -10.33
N GLY A 84 7.46 18.85 -11.11
CA GLY A 84 7.58 19.29 -12.49
C GLY A 84 8.31 20.62 -12.61
N PHE A 85 8.04 21.56 -11.70
CA PHE A 85 8.81 22.80 -11.58
C PHE A 85 10.29 22.53 -11.29
N LEU A 86 10.61 21.63 -10.34
CA LEU A 86 11.99 21.26 -10.03
C LEU A 86 12.72 20.68 -11.25
N VAL A 87 12.09 19.75 -11.96
CA VAL A 87 12.68 19.12 -13.16
C VAL A 87 12.91 20.16 -14.26
N LEU A 88 12.02 21.14 -14.42
CA LEU A 88 12.09 22.16 -15.45
C LEU A 88 13.15 23.23 -15.14
N VAL A 89 13.22 23.70 -13.89
CA VAL A 89 14.06 24.84 -13.52
C VAL A 89 15.46 24.41 -13.07
N ILE A 90 15.60 23.31 -12.30
CA ILE A 90 16.88 22.89 -11.73
C ILE A 90 17.01 21.35 -11.70
N PRO A 91 17.25 20.70 -12.86
CA PRO A 91 17.40 19.24 -12.91
C PRO A 91 18.60 18.72 -12.09
N GLU A 92 19.62 19.54 -11.90
CA GLU A 92 20.83 19.22 -11.12
C GLU A 92 20.56 19.16 -9.60
N LEU A 93 19.49 19.82 -9.13
CA LEU A 93 19.10 19.84 -7.72
C LEU A 93 18.27 18.62 -7.33
N ILE A 94 17.76 17.84 -8.29
CA ILE A 94 16.88 16.69 -8.04
C ILE A 94 17.46 15.72 -7.00
N PRO A 95 18.75 15.31 -7.06
CA PRO A 95 19.33 14.43 -6.04
C PRO A 95 19.29 15.03 -4.62
N LEU A 96 19.51 16.34 -4.50
CA LEU A 96 19.46 17.05 -3.22
C LEU A 96 18.03 17.21 -2.72
N SER A 97 17.09 17.62 -3.58
CA SER A 97 15.70 17.82 -3.20
C SER A 97 15.00 16.52 -2.81
N ILE A 98 15.39 15.39 -3.39
CA ILE A 98 14.92 14.06 -2.99
C ILE A 98 15.37 13.70 -1.58
N TRP A 99 16.61 14.03 -1.24
CA TRP A 99 17.13 13.80 0.09
C TRP A 99 16.42 14.66 1.14
N LEU A 100 16.14 15.93 0.81
CA LEU A 100 15.46 16.88 1.70
C LEU A 100 13.95 16.62 1.81
N PHE A 101 13.30 16.23 0.70
CA PHE A 101 11.86 16.01 0.60
C PHE A 101 11.52 14.64 -0.02
N PRO A 102 11.68 13.54 0.72
CA PRO A 102 11.46 12.18 0.20
C PRO A 102 10.03 11.91 -0.29
N GLY A 103 9.04 12.70 0.18
CA GLY A 103 7.64 12.60 -0.23
C GLY A 103 7.26 13.42 -1.48
N MET A 104 8.20 14.16 -2.08
CA MET A 104 7.91 15.09 -3.18
C MET A 104 7.79 14.43 -4.55
N CYS A 105 8.41 13.26 -4.75
CA CYS A 105 8.34 12.56 -6.04
C CYS A 105 6.99 11.84 -6.22
N PRO A 106 6.32 11.99 -7.38
CA PRO A 106 5.17 11.18 -7.72
C PRO A 106 5.58 9.71 -7.84
N SER A 107 4.62 8.79 -7.71
CA SER A 107 4.88 7.35 -7.70
C SER A 107 5.65 6.85 -8.93
N THR A 108 5.38 7.42 -10.12
CA THR A 108 6.00 7.07 -11.41
C THR A 108 7.46 7.53 -11.54
N CYS A 109 7.91 8.45 -10.69
CA CYS A 109 9.26 9.02 -10.70
C CYS A 109 10.11 8.54 -9.51
N ARG A 110 9.71 7.46 -8.84
CA ARG A 110 10.49 6.90 -7.72
C ARG A 110 11.53 5.92 -8.23
N THR A 111 12.77 6.11 -7.80
CA THR A 111 13.89 5.25 -8.15
C THR A 111 13.93 4.00 -7.28
N PHE A 112 14.66 2.97 -7.72
CA PHE A 112 14.83 1.72 -7.02
C PHE A 112 15.35 1.91 -5.60
N SER A 113 16.42 2.70 -5.45
CA SER A 113 16.97 2.98 -4.13
C SER A 113 15.94 3.63 -3.20
N GLN A 114 15.09 4.52 -3.72
CA GLN A 114 14.02 5.15 -2.93
C GLN A 114 12.95 4.14 -2.53
N VAL A 115 12.46 3.33 -3.48
CA VAL A 115 11.42 2.32 -3.22
C VAL A 115 11.90 1.34 -2.14
N VAL A 116 13.13 0.84 -2.24
CA VAL A 116 13.71 -0.08 -1.25
C VAL A 116 13.85 0.59 0.13
N LYS A 117 14.35 1.83 0.21
CA LYS A 117 14.45 2.56 1.48
C LYS A 117 13.09 2.80 2.12
N MET A 118 12.09 3.17 1.33
CA MET A 118 10.73 3.41 1.80
C MET A 118 10.07 2.11 2.27
N ALA A 119 10.27 1.00 1.55
CA ALA A 119 9.78 -0.31 1.96
C ALA A 119 10.38 -0.73 3.31
N LYS A 120 11.70 -0.64 3.48
CA LYS A 120 12.36 -0.97 4.75
C LYS A 120 11.84 -0.11 5.91
N LYS A 121 11.71 1.21 5.70
CA LYS A 121 11.17 2.12 6.71
C LYS A 121 9.73 1.76 7.08
N GLN A 122 8.92 1.37 6.10
CA GLN A 122 7.55 0.94 6.35
C GLN A 122 7.51 -0.34 7.18
N ASP A 123 8.37 -1.32 6.89
CA ASP A 123 8.45 -2.55 7.67
C ASP A 123 8.85 -2.28 9.13
N GLU A 124 9.83 -1.40 9.36
CA GLU A 124 10.22 -0.94 10.71
C GLU A 124 9.05 -0.27 11.45
N ILE A 125 8.24 0.53 10.75
CA ILE A 125 7.03 1.14 11.32
C ILE A 125 6.04 0.05 11.70
N ARG A 126 5.73 -0.91 10.81
CA ARG A 126 4.79 -2.00 11.09
C ARG A 126 5.23 -2.80 12.32
N GLN A 127 6.51 -3.09 12.46
CA GLN A 127 7.05 -3.80 13.63
C GLN A 127 6.84 -3.04 14.94
N LYS A 128 7.01 -1.72 14.95
CA LYS A 128 6.72 -0.88 16.13
C LYS A 128 5.23 -0.87 16.47
N MET A 129 4.37 -0.75 15.44
CA MET A 129 2.92 -0.74 15.63
C MET A 129 2.39 -2.08 16.14
N HIS A 130 3.00 -3.20 15.77
CA HIS A 130 2.64 -4.52 16.26
C HIS A 130 2.70 -4.62 17.80
N VAL A 131 3.73 -4.06 18.43
CA VAL A 131 3.87 -4.07 19.90
C VAL A 131 2.72 -3.31 20.56
N LEU A 132 2.43 -2.10 20.07
CA LEU A 132 1.33 -1.28 20.58
C LEU A 132 -0.04 -1.95 20.36
N ALA A 133 -0.19 -2.71 19.27
CA ALA A 133 -1.41 -3.43 18.97
C ALA A 133 -1.68 -4.58 19.95
N LEU A 134 -0.63 -5.29 20.37
CA LEU A 134 -0.74 -6.34 21.39
C LEU A 134 -1.18 -5.75 22.73
N GLU A 135 -0.55 -4.65 23.16
CA GLU A 135 -0.95 -3.94 24.38
C GLU A 135 -2.43 -3.51 24.32
N ARG A 136 -2.88 -3.00 23.17
CA ARG A 136 -4.27 -2.60 22.97
C ARG A 136 -5.23 -3.78 23.06
N ILE A 137 -4.94 -4.89 22.42
CA ILE A 137 -5.82 -6.07 22.44
C ILE A 137 -5.94 -6.66 23.84
N LEU A 138 -4.84 -6.72 24.58
CA LEU A 138 -4.86 -7.15 25.97
C LEU A 138 -5.68 -6.18 26.84
N SER A 139 -5.61 -4.87 26.60
CA SER A 139 -6.44 -3.87 27.29
C SER A 139 -7.94 -3.98 27.00
N LEU A 140 -8.32 -4.69 25.93
CA LEU A 140 -9.70 -4.89 25.50
C LEU A 140 -10.28 -6.22 26.00
N ASP A 141 -9.55 -6.96 26.84
CA ASP A 141 -9.86 -8.34 27.26
C ASP A 141 -10.01 -9.31 26.08
N LEU A 142 -9.34 -9.04 24.96
CA LEU A 142 -9.32 -9.93 23.79
C LEU A 142 -8.02 -10.75 23.79
N SER A 143 -8.09 -12.01 23.36
CA SER A 143 -6.91 -12.88 23.29
C SER A 143 -6.23 -12.77 21.93
N PRO A 144 -4.90 -12.51 21.86
CA PRO A 144 -4.16 -12.52 20.59
C PRO A 144 -4.28 -13.83 19.81
N GLN A 145 -4.54 -14.95 20.49
CA GLN A 145 -4.71 -16.26 19.86
C GLN A 145 -5.97 -16.35 19.01
N GLU A 146 -7.01 -15.56 19.31
CA GLU A 146 -8.25 -15.52 18.50
C GLU A 146 -7.99 -14.97 17.10
N PHE A 147 -6.99 -14.10 16.96
CA PHE A 147 -6.61 -13.53 15.67
C PHE A 147 -5.80 -14.50 14.80
N MET A 148 -5.27 -15.59 15.36
CA MET A 148 -4.44 -16.57 14.63
C MET A 148 -5.22 -17.44 13.64
N HIS A 149 -6.52 -17.64 13.88
CA HIS A 149 -7.33 -18.60 13.13
C HIS A 149 -8.51 -17.91 12.44
N ASP A 150 -8.85 -18.34 11.23
CA ASP A 150 -10.03 -17.87 10.48
C ASP A 150 -11.32 -17.97 11.33
N THR A 151 -11.45 -19.04 12.13
CA THR A 151 -12.60 -19.26 13.03
C THR A 151 -12.64 -18.27 14.21
N GLY A 152 -11.50 -17.80 14.70
CA GLY A 152 -11.44 -16.79 15.74
C GLY A 152 -11.81 -15.41 15.20
N ILE A 153 -11.32 -15.06 14.00
CA ILE A 153 -11.71 -13.81 13.31
C ILE A 153 -13.23 -13.80 13.04
N ALA A 154 -13.80 -14.91 12.58
CA ALA A 154 -15.24 -15.03 12.36
C ALA A 154 -16.05 -14.83 13.66
N ARG A 155 -15.57 -15.37 14.79
CA ARG A 155 -16.20 -15.14 16.11
C ARG A 155 -16.14 -13.66 16.51
N LEU A 156 -15.02 -12.99 16.30
CA LEU A 156 -14.87 -11.56 16.57
C LEU A 156 -15.81 -10.71 15.71
N GLN A 157 -16.03 -11.10 14.45
CA GLN A 157 -16.98 -10.44 13.56
C GLN A 157 -18.44 -10.62 13.98
N GLN A 158 -18.77 -11.75 14.62
CA GLN A 158 -20.13 -12.05 15.09
C GLN A 158 -20.46 -11.39 16.44
N GLN A 159 -19.44 -11.10 17.25
CA GLN A 159 -19.63 -10.53 18.59
C GLN A 159 -19.67 -8.99 18.56
N GLN A 160 -20.83 -8.41 18.88
CA GLN A 160 -21.02 -6.95 18.87
C GLN A 160 -20.00 -6.20 19.73
N ARG A 161 -19.72 -6.68 20.95
CA ARG A 161 -18.71 -6.08 21.85
C ARG A 161 -17.33 -5.98 21.19
N SER A 162 -16.91 -7.01 20.48
CA SER A 162 -15.61 -7.06 19.82
C SER A 162 -15.58 -6.13 18.60
N MET A 163 -16.67 -6.10 17.83
CA MET A 163 -16.84 -5.16 16.72
C MET A 163 -16.83 -3.71 17.17
N ASP A 164 -17.51 -3.39 18.27
CA ASP A 164 -17.53 -2.04 18.84
C ASP A 164 -16.15 -1.64 19.36
N ALA A 165 -15.44 -2.56 20.03
CA ALA A 165 -14.10 -2.33 20.57
C ALA A 165 -13.02 -2.09 19.49
N LEU A 166 -13.19 -2.73 18.32
CA LEU A 166 -12.27 -2.61 17.17
C LEU A 166 -12.76 -1.59 16.12
N SER A 167 -13.93 -0.99 16.31
CA SER A 167 -14.55 -0.04 15.37
C SER A 167 -13.74 1.25 15.24
N LEU A 168 -13.73 1.82 14.04
CA LEU A 168 -13.09 3.12 13.76
C LEU A 168 -13.67 4.27 14.59
N GLU A 169 -14.94 4.16 15.02
CA GLU A 169 -15.68 5.26 15.67
C GLU A 169 -15.39 5.37 17.16
N HIS A 170 -15.12 4.24 17.82
CA HIS A 170 -14.85 4.18 19.27
C HIS A 170 -13.35 4.07 19.59
N THR A 171 -12.50 4.12 18.56
CA THR A 171 -11.04 3.98 18.69
C THR A 171 -10.39 5.33 19.02
N SER A 172 -9.48 5.35 19.99
CA SER A 172 -8.72 6.55 20.36
C SER A 172 -7.84 7.06 19.22
N GLU A 173 -7.53 8.37 19.22
CA GLU A 173 -6.68 8.98 18.19
C GLU A 173 -5.28 8.34 18.07
N ASP A 174 -4.73 7.81 19.16
CA ASP A 174 -3.43 7.14 19.16
C ASP A 174 -3.49 5.79 18.44
N ASN A 175 -4.57 5.03 18.67
CA ASN A 175 -4.82 3.77 17.96
C ASN A 175 -5.16 4.03 16.48
N LEU A 176 -5.91 5.10 16.17
CA LEU A 176 -6.13 5.51 14.78
C LEU A 176 -4.81 5.90 14.09
N GLN A 177 -3.91 6.59 14.80
CA GLN A 177 -2.58 6.90 14.29
C GLN A 177 -1.74 5.64 14.05
N MET A 178 -1.82 4.66 14.94
CA MET A 178 -1.18 3.35 14.80
C MET A 178 -1.68 2.61 13.54
N LEU A 179 -3.00 2.51 13.38
CA LEU A 179 -3.64 1.85 12.23
C LEU A 179 -3.32 2.58 10.91
N CYS A 180 -3.39 3.91 10.89
CA CYS A 180 -2.98 4.72 9.74
C CYS A 180 -1.52 4.46 9.35
N ALA A 181 -0.61 4.45 10.34
CA ALA A 181 0.80 4.19 10.10
C ALA A 181 1.04 2.77 9.57
N PHE A 182 0.34 1.78 10.13
CA PHE A 182 0.40 0.39 9.68
C PHE A 182 -0.08 0.26 8.22
N MET A 183 -1.25 0.81 7.89
CA MET A 183 -1.84 0.74 6.55
C MET A 183 -1.20 1.72 5.54
N ASN A 184 -0.20 2.51 5.96
CA ASN A 184 0.43 3.56 5.17
C ASN A 184 -0.58 4.61 4.66
N VAL A 185 -1.58 4.93 5.47
CA VAL A 185 -2.58 5.97 5.22
C VAL A 185 -2.13 7.27 5.89
N SER A 186 -1.98 8.33 5.11
CA SER A 186 -1.60 9.65 5.63
C SER A 186 -2.84 10.50 5.91
N ALA A 187 -3.00 10.94 7.15
CA ALA A 187 -4.12 11.78 7.59
C ALA A 187 -3.73 12.68 8.75
N LYS A 188 -4.38 13.85 8.85
CA LYS A 188 -4.26 14.76 10.00
C LYS A 188 -5.05 14.22 11.20
N ARG A 189 -4.67 14.62 12.42
CA ARG A 189 -5.45 14.34 13.65
C ARG A 189 -6.91 14.78 13.47
N GLY A 190 -7.86 13.95 13.90
CA GLY A 190 -9.31 14.18 13.72
C GLY A 190 -9.87 13.77 12.35
N ALA A 191 -9.03 13.54 11.33
CA ALA A 191 -9.46 13.02 10.03
C ALA A 191 -9.03 11.54 9.80
N ARG A 192 -8.40 10.91 10.80
CA ARG A 192 -7.80 9.58 10.67
C ARG A 192 -8.83 8.48 10.48
N ALA A 193 -9.91 8.49 11.28
CA ALA A 193 -10.99 7.52 11.15
C ALA A 193 -11.60 7.55 9.73
N GLU A 194 -11.87 8.75 9.21
CA GLU A 194 -12.43 8.90 7.86
C GLU A 194 -11.43 8.53 6.76
N ALA A 195 -10.14 8.83 6.95
CA ALA A 195 -9.11 8.38 6.01
C ALA A 195 -8.98 6.85 5.98
N LEU A 196 -9.04 6.18 7.13
CA LEU A 196 -9.07 4.72 7.21
C LEU A 196 -10.35 4.18 6.55
N ARG A 197 -11.53 4.73 6.87
CA ARG A 197 -12.80 4.31 6.26
C ARG A 197 -12.73 4.36 4.74
N ARG A 198 -12.23 5.45 4.15
CA ARG A 198 -12.02 5.56 2.69
C ARG A 198 -11.04 4.53 2.14
N HIS A 199 -9.96 4.23 2.88
CA HIS A 199 -9.01 3.18 2.49
C HIS A 199 -9.65 1.79 2.52
N LEU A 200 -10.46 1.49 3.54
CA LEU A 200 -11.18 0.21 3.64
C LEU A 200 -12.24 0.05 2.55
N GLU A 201 -12.95 1.12 2.22
CA GLU A 201 -13.90 1.12 1.11
C GLU A 201 -13.20 0.87 -0.23
N TYR A 202 -12.02 1.48 -0.41
CA TYR A 202 -11.15 1.17 -1.55
C TYR A 202 -10.77 -0.32 -1.60
N LEU A 203 -10.29 -0.88 -0.48
CA LEU A 203 -9.93 -2.31 -0.41
C LEU A 203 -11.12 -3.21 -0.73
N ARG A 204 -12.30 -2.87 -0.20
CA ARG A 204 -13.54 -3.60 -0.47
C ARG A 204 -13.87 -3.63 -1.97
N GLN A 205 -13.75 -2.50 -2.64
CA GLN A 205 -14.01 -2.41 -4.07
C GLN A 205 -12.91 -3.12 -4.89
N ASP A 206 -11.63 -3.01 -4.50
CA ASP A 206 -10.54 -3.74 -5.16
C ASP A 206 -10.68 -5.26 -4.99
N ASP A 207 -11.12 -5.74 -3.81
CA ASP A 207 -11.42 -7.15 -3.54
C ASP A 207 -12.53 -7.66 -4.48
N ARG A 208 -13.62 -6.89 -4.65
CA ARG A 208 -14.70 -7.25 -5.59
C ARG A 208 -14.18 -7.41 -7.02
N LEU A 209 -13.35 -6.47 -7.46
CA LEU A 209 -12.77 -6.48 -8.81
C LEU A 209 -11.78 -7.63 -9.01
N LEU A 210 -10.96 -7.93 -7.99
CA LEU A 210 -10.05 -9.08 -8.02
C LEU A 210 -10.79 -10.41 -8.18
N VAL A 211 -11.94 -10.55 -7.51
CA VAL A 211 -12.78 -11.75 -7.61
C VAL A 211 -13.54 -11.80 -8.93
N SER A 212 -14.19 -10.71 -9.35
CA SER A 212 -14.98 -10.69 -10.58
C SER A 212 -14.16 -10.91 -11.84
N GLU A 213 -12.90 -10.49 -11.83
CA GLU A 213 -11.97 -10.67 -12.95
C GLU A 213 -11.05 -11.89 -12.76
N GLU A 214 -11.26 -12.73 -11.73
CA GLU A 214 -10.43 -13.92 -11.45
C GLU A 214 -8.92 -13.62 -11.48
N LEU A 215 -8.51 -12.52 -10.85
CA LEU A 215 -7.15 -12.00 -10.99
C LEU A 215 -6.17 -12.53 -9.95
N VAL A 216 -6.64 -13.06 -8.82
CA VAL A 216 -5.77 -13.42 -7.67
C VAL A 216 -4.59 -14.31 -8.09
N ASP A 217 -4.82 -15.28 -8.98
CA ASP A 217 -3.78 -16.20 -9.48
C ASP A 217 -3.02 -15.68 -10.71
N ARG A 218 -3.52 -14.62 -11.34
CA ARG A 218 -2.97 -14.03 -12.58
C ARG A 218 -2.22 -12.73 -12.38
N LEU A 219 -2.26 -12.16 -11.17
CA LEU A 219 -1.48 -10.97 -10.83
C LEU A 219 0.01 -11.20 -11.08
N GLY A 220 0.65 -10.28 -11.81
CA GLY A 220 2.10 -10.23 -11.89
C GLY A 220 2.72 -9.92 -10.52
N LEU A 221 3.96 -10.36 -10.30
CA LEU A 221 4.62 -10.28 -8.98
C LEU A 221 4.55 -8.88 -8.35
N ALA A 222 4.80 -7.82 -9.14
CA ALA A 222 4.75 -6.44 -8.65
C ALA A 222 3.36 -6.04 -8.14
N GLU A 223 2.30 -6.42 -8.85
CA GLU A 223 0.93 -6.10 -8.46
C GLU A 223 0.46 -7.00 -7.30
N LEU A 224 0.92 -8.24 -7.23
CA LEU A 224 0.68 -9.14 -6.10
C LEU A 224 1.28 -8.57 -4.80
N HIS A 225 2.55 -8.14 -4.83
CA HIS A 225 3.18 -7.49 -3.69
C HIS A 225 2.41 -6.23 -3.26
N ARG A 226 2.01 -5.39 -4.22
CA ARG A 226 1.26 -4.17 -3.94
C ARG A 226 -0.09 -4.47 -3.31
N ALA A 227 -0.86 -5.39 -3.89
CA ALA A 227 -2.15 -5.82 -3.37
C ALA A 227 -2.04 -6.34 -1.93
N CYS A 228 -0.98 -7.09 -1.63
CA CYS A 228 -0.68 -7.54 -0.27
C CYS A 228 -0.37 -6.36 0.67
N GLN A 229 0.52 -5.45 0.27
CA GLN A 229 0.93 -4.31 1.10
C GLN A 229 -0.23 -3.35 1.44
N GLU A 230 -1.12 -3.10 0.47
CA GLU A 230 -2.30 -2.24 0.65
C GLU A 230 -3.30 -2.84 1.65
N ARG A 231 -3.34 -4.18 1.76
CA ARG A 231 -4.13 -4.95 2.73
C ARG A 231 -3.44 -5.18 4.07
N GLY A 232 -2.23 -4.63 4.24
CA GLY A 232 -1.43 -4.84 5.45
C GLY A 232 -0.81 -6.23 5.57
N ILE A 233 -0.79 -7.02 4.48
CA ILE A 233 -0.16 -8.34 4.45
C ILE A 233 1.35 -8.15 4.34
N PRO A 234 2.16 -8.73 5.25
CA PRO A 234 3.61 -8.72 5.14
C PRO A 234 4.06 -9.31 3.81
N SER A 235 4.83 -8.54 3.04
CA SER A 235 5.24 -8.97 1.71
C SER A 235 6.75 -9.02 1.49
N ALA A 236 7.53 -8.38 2.37
CA ALA A 236 8.97 -8.31 2.23
C ALA A 236 9.63 -9.66 2.57
N GLY A 237 10.34 -10.25 1.62
CA GLY A 237 11.06 -11.52 1.82
C GLY A 237 10.21 -12.79 1.61
N TYR A 238 8.95 -12.65 1.19
CA TYR A 238 8.05 -13.78 0.92
C TYR A 238 8.16 -14.20 -0.55
N SER A 239 8.08 -15.51 -0.82
CA SER A 239 7.97 -16.00 -2.19
C SER A 239 6.58 -15.70 -2.77
N GLU A 240 6.48 -15.67 -4.10
CA GLU A 240 5.23 -15.43 -4.80
C GLU A 240 4.09 -16.37 -4.35
N GLY A 241 4.39 -17.67 -4.20
CA GLY A 241 3.42 -18.65 -3.74
C GLY A 241 2.86 -18.33 -2.35
N HIS A 242 3.72 -17.91 -1.41
CA HIS A 242 3.26 -17.50 -0.07
C HIS A 242 2.38 -16.25 -0.13
N LEU A 243 2.72 -15.27 -0.97
CA LEU A 243 1.92 -14.07 -1.15
C LEU A 243 0.53 -14.39 -1.73
N ARG A 244 0.45 -15.31 -2.69
CA ARG A 244 -0.83 -15.78 -3.24
C ARG A 244 -1.68 -16.46 -2.19
N ILE A 245 -1.10 -17.36 -1.39
CA ILE A 245 -1.80 -18.02 -0.28
C ILE A 245 -2.33 -16.97 0.72
N ALA A 246 -1.50 -16.00 1.09
CA ALA A 246 -1.89 -14.94 2.02
C ALA A 246 -3.02 -14.05 1.46
N LEU A 247 -2.97 -13.72 0.16
CA LEU A 247 -4.01 -12.95 -0.52
C LEU A 247 -5.32 -13.75 -0.63
N HIS A 248 -5.27 -15.04 -0.95
CA HIS A 248 -6.45 -15.94 -0.93
C HIS A 248 -7.06 -16.04 0.46
N SER A 249 -6.23 -16.15 1.51
CA SER A 249 -6.70 -16.13 2.91
C SER A 249 -7.41 -14.82 3.24
N TRP A 250 -6.88 -13.68 2.80
CA TRP A 250 -7.58 -12.40 2.92
C TRP A 250 -8.93 -12.42 2.19
N MET A 251 -8.98 -12.87 0.93
CA MET A 251 -10.23 -12.89 0.15
C MET A 251 -11.32 -13.73 0.83
N ARG A 252 -10.94 -14.84 1.47
CA ARG A 252 -11.88 -15.66 2.25
C ARG A 252 -12.42 -14.89 3.45
N GLN A 253 -11.55 -14.22 4.21
CA GLN A 253 -11.92 -13.46 5.40
C GLN A 253 -12.74 -12.20 5.07
N SER A 254 -12.43 -11.52 3.96
CA SER A 254 -13.17 -10.33 3.49
C SER A 254 -14.42 -10.68 2.66
N ALA A 255 -14.74 -11.97 2.50
CA ALA A 255 -15.79 -12.49 1.65
C ALA A 255 -15.74 -11.93 0.21
N GLY A 256 -14.54 -11.74 -0.34
CA GLY A 256 -14.33 -11.19 -1.68
C GLY A 256 -14.88 -9.77 -1.84
N GLY A 257 -14.79 -8.95 -0.79
CA GLY A 257 -15.29 -7.58 -0.79
C GLY A 257 -16.82 -7.46 -0.67
N LYS A 258 -17.54 -8.56 -0.39
CA LYS A 258 -18.97 -8.50 -0.05
C LYS A 258 -19.22 -8.05 1.38
N ALA A 259 -18.25 -8.25 2.26
CA ALA A 259 -18.37 -7.90 3.67
C ALA A 259 -18.36 -6.36 3.88
N ASP A 260 -19.01 -5.90 4.95
CA ASP A 260 -19.07 -4.47 5.27
C ASP A 260 -17.73 -3.93 5.73
N VAL A 261 -17.50 -2.62 5.60
CA VAL A 261 -16.25 -1.97 6.00
C VAL A 261 -15.88 -2.27 7.46
N ALA A 262 -16.86 -2.32 8.35
CA ALA A 262 -16.64 -2.65 9.76
C ALA A 262 -16.05 -4.06 9.94
N SER A 263 -16.48 -5.04 9.13
CA SER A 263 -16.00 -6.43 9.20
C SER A 263 -14.54 -6.60 8.79
N LEU A 264 -13.96 -5.62 8.10
CA LEU A 264 -12.53 -5.59 7.75
C LEU A 264 -11.65 -5.21 8.95
N MET A 265 -12.21 -4.58 9.99
CA MET A 265 -11.42 -4.14 11.14
C MET A 265 -10.80 -5.30 11.91
N PRO A 266 -11.53 -6.37 12.32
CA PRO A 266 -10.93 -7.54 12.95
C PRO A 266 -9.83 -8.20 12.08
N ILE A 267 -10.00 -8.18 10.76
CA ILE A 267 -9.03 -8.72 9.81
C ILE A 267 -7.74 -7.89 9.86
N ILE A 268 -7.82 -6.56 9.85
CA ILE A 268 -6.64 -5.69 9.90
C ILE A 268 -5.92 -5.81 11.23
N TRP A 269 -6.66 -5.83 12.35
CA TRP A 269 -6.10 -6.09 13.66
C TRP A 269 -5.40 -7.45 13.69
N SER A 270 -5.96 -8.49 13.06
CA SER A 270 -5.26 -9.78 12.96
C SER A 270 -3.91 -9.67 12.26
N ARG A 271 -3.80 -8.91 11.17
CA ARG A 271 -2.54 -8.76 10.42
C ARG A 271 -1.51 -7.94 11.17
N LEU A 272 -1.97 -6.95 11.93
CA LEU A 272 -1.11 -6.15 12.80
C LEU A 272 -0.57 -6.98 13.98
N VAL A 273 -1.40 -7.85 14.56
CA VAL A 273 -1.04 -8.77 15.66
C VAL A 273 -0.13 -9.89 15.20
N LEU A 274 -0.33 -10.44 14.02
CA LEU A 274 0.43 -11.60 13.56
C LEU A 274 1.75 -11.25 12.86
N LEU A 275 2.11 -9.97 12.83
CA LEU A 275 3.29 -9.48 12.12
C LEU A 275 4.60 -10.16 12.57
N GLN A 276 4.73 -10.58 13.84
CA GLN A 276 5.91 -11.31 14.31
C GLN A 276 5.95 -12.78 13.90
N ASN A 277 4.79 -13.47 13.86
CA ASN A 277 4.73 -14.88 13.48
C ASN A 277 5.15 -15.06 12.02
N SER A 278 4.85 -14.08 11.19
CA SER A 278 5.26 -14.07 9.79
C SER A 278 6.78 -13.80 9.64
N ALA A 279 7.46 -13.16 10.59
CA ALA A 279 8.92 -13.00 10.55
C ALA A 279 9.70 -14.22 11.09
N LYS A 280 9.17 -14.90 12.12
CA LYS A 280 9.81 -16.08 12.73
C LYS A 280 9.72 -17.34 11.86
N ALA A 281 8.71 -17.46 11.00
CA ALA A 281 8.57 -18.60 10.08
C ALA A 281 9.63 -18.67 8.96
N TYR A 282 10.58 -17.72 8.91
CA TYR A 282 11.59 -17.57 7.85
C TYR A 282 13.04 -17.58 8.37
N HIS A 283 13.23 -17.88 9.65
CA HIS A 283 14.50 -18.31 10.23
C HIS A 283 14.42 -19.81 10.51
#